data_AF-A0A142C5T5-F1
#
_entry.id   AF-A0A142C5T5-F1
#
_cell.length_a   1.000
_cell.length_b   1.000
_cell.length_c   1.000
_cell.angle_alpha   90.00
_cell.angle_beta   90.00
_cell.angle_gamma   90.00
#
_symmetry.space_group_name_H-M   'P 1'
#
loop_
_entity.id
_entity.type
_entity.pdbx_description
1 polymer ?
#
loop_
_entity_poly.entity_id
_entity_poly.type
_entity_poly.pdbx_seq_one_letter_code
_entity_poly.pdbx_strand_id
1 'polypeptide(L)'
;AGDTQPTTFCTYSFYDFETHCTPLSVGPQPLYDFTSQYVVETDSLFLHYLQGASARLDLHQAVASEHNTLAAGWICFDRVLETVEKVHGLAILI
;
A
#
# COMPACT_ATOMS: atom_id res chain seq x y z
N ALA A 1 -27.02 -19.62 4.05
CA ALA A 1 -25.55 -19.75 4.10
C ALA A 1 -25.03 -18.42 4.62
N GLY A 2 -24.45 -18.41 5.82
CA GLY A 2 -24.24 -17.19 6.59
C GLY A 2 -23.26 -16.22 5.93
N ASP A 3 -23.59 -14.93 5.96
CA ASP A 3 -22.75 -13.82 5.52
C ASP A 3 -21.40 -13.85 6.25
N THR A 4 -20.42 -14.53 5.65
CA THR A 4 -19.06 -14.53 6.19
C THR A 4 -18.42 -13.23 5.72
N GLN A 5 -18.13 -12.35 6.67
CA GLN A 5 -17.46 -11.09 6.37
C GLN A 5 -16.10 -11.36 5.72
N PRO A 6 -15.71 -10.61 4.67
CA PRO A 6 -14.41 -10.81 4.04
C PRO A 6 -13.31 -10.47 5.03
N THR A 7 -12.22 -11.22 5.00
CA THR A 7 -10.98 -10.89 5.71
C THR A 7 -9.96 -10.48 4.65
N THR A 8 -9.45 -9.25 4.74
CA THR A 8 -8.58 -8.68 3.72
C THR A 8 -7.28 -8.15 4.29
N PHE A 9 -6.29 -7.97 3.43
CA PHE A 9 -5.04 -7.28 3.71
C PHE A 9 -4.52 -6.63 2.42
N CYS A 10 -3.63 -5.65 2.55
CA CYS A 10 -2.94 -5.06 1.41
C CYS A 10 -1.48 -5.50 1.38
N THR A 11 -0.91 -5.67 0.18
CA THR A 11 0.55 -5.72 -0.03
C THR A 11 1.03 -4.48 -0.77
N TYR A 12 2.24 -4.04 -0.46
CA TYR A 12 2.84 -2.89 -1.14
C TYR A 12 4.37 -2.97 -1.10
N SER A 13 4.99 -2.30 -2.06
CA SER A 13 6.44 -2.18 -2.18
C SER A 13 6.82 -0.72 -2.30
N PHE A 14 7.87 -0.32 -1.60
CA PHE A 14 8.39 1.04 -1.62
C PHE A 14 9.89 1.00 -1.87
N TYR A 15 10.35 1.77 -2.85
CA TYR A 15 11.75 1.90 -3.22
C TYR A 15 12.46 0.53 -3.41
N ASP A 16 13.59 0.29 -2.75
CA ASP A 16 14.39 -0.92 -2.80
C ASP A 16 14.11 -1.90 -1.64
N PHE A 17 13.10 -1.62 -0.82
CA PHE A 17 12.70 -2.49 0.29
C PHE A 17 11.89 -3.69 -0.19
N GLU A 18 11.88 -4.74 0.65
CA GLU A 18 11.01 -5.90 0.44
C GLU A 18 9.52 -5.52 0.47
N THR A 19 8.71 -6.34 -0.20
CA THR A 19 7.25 -6.18 -0.17
C THR A 19 6.72 -6.43 1.24
N HIS A 20 5.94 -5.49 1.75
CA HIS A 20 5.28 -5.59 3.05
C HIS A 20 3.78 -5.82 2.90
N CYS A 21 3.13 -6.18 4.01
CA CYS A 21 1.69 -6.29 4.09
C CYS A 21 1.12 -5.64 5.35
N THR A 22 -0.14 -5.23 5.27
CA THR A 22 -0.90 -4.82 6.45
C THR A 22 -1.35 -6.04 7.26
N PRO A 23 -1.71 -5.87 8.55
CA PRO A 23 -2.47 -6.89 9.27
C PRO A 23 -3.80 -7.22 8.57
N LEU A 24 -4.32 -8.42 8.84
CA LEU A 24 -5.65 -8.82 8.40
C LEU A 24 -6.73 -7.97 9.08
N SER A 25 -7.74 -7.56 8.32
CA SER A 25 -8.90 -6.83 8.82
C SER A 25 -10.19 -7.48 8.30
N VAL A 26 -11.23 -7.52 9.14
CA VAL A 26 -12.50 -8.20 8.85
C VAL A 26 -13.59 -7.17 8.57
N GLY A 27 -14.39 -7.42 7.53
CA GLY A 27 -15.56 -6.62 7.20
C GLY A 27 -15.50 -5.98 5.81
N PRO A 28 -16.63 -5.47 5.31
CA PRO A 28 -16.73 -4.87 3.98
C PRO A 28 -16.06 -3.49 3.87
N GLN A 29 -15.71 -2.87 5.00
CA GLN A 29 -15.01 -1.58 5.09
C GLN A 29 -13.84 -1.71 6.07
N PRO A 30 -12.78 -2.43 5.69
CA PRO A 30 -11.66 -2.71 6.59
C PRO A 30 -10.91 -1.43 6.95
N LEU A 31 -10.62 -1.25 8.24
CA LEU A 31 -9.66 -0.27 8.74
C LEU A 31 -8.38 -1.04 9.10
N TYR A 32 -7.29 -0.78 8.38
CA TYR A 32 -6.02 -1.48 8.61
C TYR A 32 -5.16 -0.85 9.71
N ASP A 33 -5.31 0.47 9.94
CA ASP A 33 -4.60 1.26 10.96
C ASP A 33 -3.10 0.91 11.07
N PHE A 34 -2.43 0.85 9.91
CA PHE A 34 -1.05 0.40 9.80
C PHE A 34 -0.14 1.50 9.27
N THR A 35 1.08 1.57 9.79
CA THR A 35 2.11 2.52 9.36
C THR A 35 3.44 1.79 9.16
N SER A 36 4.01 1.88 7.97
CA SER A 36 5.42 1.54 7.71
C SER A 36 6.30 2.78 7.76
N GLN A 37 7.50 2.62 8.31
CA GLN A 37 8.54 3.65 8.35
C GLN A 37 9.81 3.08 7.77
N TYR A 38 10.47 3.86 6.91
CA TYR A 38 11.68 3.45 6.20
C TYR A 38 12.81 4.43 6.49
N VAL A 39 13.99 3.89 6.78
CA VAL A 39 15.22 4.69 6.86
C VAL A 39 15.85 4.68 5.47
N VAL A 40 15.90 5.84 4.84
CA VAL A 40 16.43 6.00 3.47
C VAL A 40 17.57 7.02 3.47
N GLU A 41 18.56 6.78 2.62
CA GLU A 41 19.51 7.81 2.26
C GLU A 41 18.86 8.74 1.23
N THR A 42 18.84 10.04 1.49
CA THR A 42 18.26 11.04 0.57
C THR A 42 19.26 11.41 -0.53
N ASP A 43 19.77 10.39 -1.22
CA ASP A 43 20.69 10.53 -2.33
C ASP A 43 19.96 10.83 -3.64
N SER A 44 20.72 10.97 -4.74
CA SER A 44 20.14 11.23 -6.05
C SER A 44 19.26 10.08 -6.56
N LEU A 45 19.52 8.83 -6.13
CA LEU A 45 18.74 7.67 -6.59
C LEU A 45 17.36 7.67 -5.94
N PHE A 46 17.29 7.93 -4.63
CA PHE A 46 16.03 8.05 -3.91
C PHE A 46 15.20 9.24 -4.41
N LEU A 47 15.83 10.39 -4.63
CA LEU A 47 15.14 11.55 -5.20
C LEU A 47 14.63 11.26 -6.62
N HIS A 48 15.42 10.58 -7.45
CA HIS A 48 14.99 10.19 -8.79
C HIS A 48 13.82 9.20 -8.76
N TYR A 49 13.83 8.23 -7.85
CA TYR A 49 12.68 7.35 -7.63
C TYR A 49 11.42 8.16 -7.35
N LEU A 50 11.47 9.12 -6.43
CA LEU A 50 10.29 9.94 -6.10
C LEU A 50 9.80 10.82 -7.26
N GLN A 51 10.64 11.18 -8.24
CA GLN A 51 10.31 12.05 -9.40
C GLN A 51 9.42 11.40 -10.48
N GLY A 52 8.61 10.41 -10.12
CA GLY A 52 7.71 9.74 -11.06
C GLY A 52 7.42 8.28 -10.73
N ALA A 53 7.99 7.73 -9.65
CA ALA A 53 7.59 6.41 -9.19
C ALA A 53 6.17 6.43 -8.61
N SER A 54 5.55 5.27 -8.73
CA SER A 54 4.38 4.92 -7.96
C SER A 54 4.65 3.61 -7.23
N ALA A 55 4.22 3.52 -5.98
CA ALA A 55 4.24 2.26 -5.24
C ALA A 55 3.01 1.44 -5.62
N ARG A 56 3.20 0.16 -5.95
CA ARG A 56 2.10 -0.76 -6.18
C ARG A 56 1.41 -1.07 -4.86
N LEU A 57 0.08 -1.09 -4.87
CA LEU A 57 -0.75 -1.52 -3.76
C LEU A 57 -1.74 -2.57 -4.28
N ASP A 58 -1.67 -3.78 -3.76
CA ASP A 58 -2.63 -4.84 -4.09
C ASP A 58 -3.50 -5.13 -2.87
N LEU A 59 -4.81 -5.26 -3.08
CA LEU A 59 -5.78 -5.69 -2.08
C LEU A 59 -6.05 -7.18 -2.26
N HIS A 60 -5.99 -7.92 -1.16
CA HIS A 60 -6.16 -9.36 -1.14
C HIS A 60 -7.29 -9.76 -0.19
N GLN A 61 -8.00 -10.83 -0.54
CA GLN A 61 -8.88 -11.55 0.38
C GLN A 61 -8.17 -12.82 0.84
N ALA A 62 -8.04 -12.99 2.17
CA ALA A 62 -7.59 -14.23 2.76
C ALA A 62 -8.75 -15.24 2.77
N VAL A 63 -8.51 -16.44 2.26
CA VAL A 63 -9.48 -17.53 2.19
C VAL A 63 -8.80 -18.82 2.62
N ALA A 64 -9.20 -19.35 3.79
CA ALA A 64 -8.57 -20.53 4.40
C ALA A 64 -7.04 -20.35 4.53
N SER A 65 -6.25 -21.16 3.81
CA SER A 65 -4.78 -21.12 3.80
C SER A 65 -4.18 -20.36 2.60
N GLU A 66 -5.01 -19.71 1.80
CA GLU A 66 -4.63 -19.03 0.57
C GLU A 66 -5.14 -17.58 0.54
N HIS A 67 -4.80 -16.85 -0.52
CA HIS A 67 -5.35 -15.53 -0.79
C HIS A 67 -5.64 -15.33 -2.28
N ASN A 68 -6.62 -14.48 -2.56
CA ASN A 68 -6.94 -14.02 -3.91
C ASN A 68 -6.74 -12.51 -3.99
N THR A 69 -6.04 -12.03 -5.01
CA THR A 69 -6.00 -10.60 -5.32
C THR A 69 -7.38 -10.13 -5.77
N LEU A 70 -7.94 -9.16 -5.07
CA LEU A 70 -9.24 -8.56 -5.40
C LEU A 70 -9.10 -7.37 -6.35
N ALA A 71 -8.09 -6.53 -6.12
CA ALA A 71 -7.88 -5.30 -6.88
C ALA A 71 -6.42 -4.84 -6.76
N ALA A 72 -5.97 -4.05 -7.72
CA ALA A 72 -4.63 -3.46 -7.72
C ALA A 72 -4.69 -1.95 -8.02
N GLY A 73 -3.76 -1.20 -7.46
CA GLY A 73 -3.65 0.24 -7.65
C GLY A 73 -2.24 0.76 -7.43
N TRP A 74 -2.09 2.07 -7.60
CA TRP A 74 -0.81 2.76 -7.54
C TRP A 74 -0.91 3.97 -6.61
N ILE A 75 0.07 4.12 -5.73
CA ILE A 75 0.26 5.32 -4.90
C ILE A 75 1.31 6.18 -5.59
N CYS A 76 0.89 7.31 -6.16
CA CYS A 76 1.79 8.24 -6.85
C CYS A 76 2.50 9.16 -5.85
N PHE A 77 3.79 9.45 -6.10
CA PHE A 77 4.61 10.30 -5.24
C PHE A 77 4.86 11.72 -5.79
N ASP A 78 4.13 12.13 -6.82
CA ASP A 78 4.37 13.36 -7.59
C ASP A 78 4.55 14.63 -6.74
N ARG A 79 3.84 14.73 -5.61
CA ARG A 79 3.89 15.90 -4.73
C ARG A 79 4.85 15.78 -3.55
N VAL A 80 5.47 14.62 -3.34
CA VAL A 80 6.35 14.36 -2.18
C VAL A 80 7.58 15.26 -2.20
N LEU A 81 8.07 15.61 -3.38
CA LEU A 81 9.25 16.48 -3.53
C LEU A 81 8.93 17.98 -3.52
N GLU A 82 7.65 18.36 -3.58
CA GLU A 82 7.23 19.76 -3.61
C GLU A 82 7.21 20.40 -2.21
N THR A 83 7.22 19.59 -1.15
CA THR A 83 7.12 20.05 0.23
C THR A 83 7.83 19.12 1.21
N VAL A 84 8.20 19.66 2.38
CA VAL A 84 8.70 18.88 3.53
C VAL A 84 7.58 18.49 4.50
N GLU A 85 6.38 19.01 4.29
CA GLU A 85 5.19 18.70 5.08
C GLU A 85 4.55 17.38 4.66
N LYS A 86 3.62 16.88 5.48
CA LYS A 86 2.87 15.67 5.17
C LYS A 86 2.02 15.86 3.91
N VAL A 87 2.24 15.02 2.90
CA VAL A 87 1.42 14.93 1.70
C VAL A 87 0.27 13.94 1.91
N HIS A 88 -0.92 14.31 1.47
CA HIS A 88 -2.11 13.46 1.50
C HIS A 88 -2.55 13.11 0.07
N GLY A 89 -3.01 11.89 -0.14
CA GLY A 89 -3.45 11.41 -1.44
C GLY A 89 -4.46 10.27 -1.32
N LEU A 90 -5.06 9.93 -2.45
CA LEU A 90 -5.97 8.80 -2.60
C LEU A 90 -5.49 7.95 -3.78
N ALA A 91 -5.60 6.63 -3.64
CA ALA A 91 -5.36 5.68 -4.71
C ALA A 91 -6.65 4.92 -5.00
N ILE A 92 -6.99 4.78 -6.28
CA ILE A 92 -8.09 3.92 -6.73
C ILE A 92 -7.49 2.55 -7.02
N LEU A 93 -8.13 1.50 -6.51
CA LEU A 93 -7.82 0.12 -6.89
C LEU A 93 -8.87 -0.37 -7.90
N ILE A 94 -8.42 -1.07 -8.92
CA ILE A 94 -9.22 -1.58 -10.04
C ILE A 94 -9.17 -3.11 -10.07
#